data_AF-A0A6N1XDP6-F1
#
_entry.id   AF-A0A6N1XDP6-F1
#
_cell.length_a   1.000
_cell.length_b   1.000
_cell.length_c   1.000
_cell.angle_alpha   90.00
_cell.angle_beta   90.00
_cell.angle_gamma   90.00
#
_symmetry.space_group_name_H-M   'P 1'
#
loop_
_entity.id
_entity.type
_entity.pdbx_description
1 polymer ?
#
loop_
_entity_poly.entity_id
_entity_poly.type
_entity_poly.pdbx_seq_one_letter_code
_entity_poly.pdbx_strand_id
1 'polypeptide(L)'
;MTFIDAGANIGLHTLAAGRAMQGAGKIVAFEPYGPTRELLSESVFMNGLSDIVEIHEAAVSTKSGIQSLHLGKVSGHHSLYPLGDNGSADGTSVPVRLVSLAEVISAGTRVDLIKIDVEGRNSMFCIVQDRSSNPTPKLP
;
A
#
# COMPACT_ATOMS: atom_id res chain seq x y z
N MET A 1 9.39 -12.46 6.89
CA MET A 1 8.44 -11.43 7.31
C MET A 1 7.86 -10.79 6.05
N THR A 2 6.55 -10.61 6.00
CA THR A 2 5.83 -9.99 4.88
C THR A 2 5.08 -8.76 5.38
N PHE A 3 5.37 -7.59 4.82
CA PHE A 3 4.70 -6.32 5.11
C PHE A 3 3.91 -5.84 3.89
N ILE A 4 2.73 -5.29 4.11
CA ILE A 4 1.90 -4.70 3.05
C ILE A 4 1.69 -3.22 3.34
N ASP A 5 1.95 -2.37 2.35
CA ASP A 5 1.80 -0.92 2.44
C ASP A 5 0.74 -0.44 1.44
N ALA A 6 -0.52 -0.33 1.87
CA ALA A 6 -1.61 0.17 1.03
C ALA A 6 -1.74 1.69 1.16
N GLY A 7 -1.52 2.41 0.05
CA GLY A 7 -1.33 3.87 0.07
C GLY A 7 0.11 4.22 0.41
N ALA A 8 1.06 3.63 -0.33
CA ALA A 8 2.49 3.75 -0.06
C ALA A 8 3.02 5.17 -0.29
N ASN A 9 2.34 5.99 -1.11
CA ASN A 9 2.78 7.34 -1.48
C ASN A 9 4.24 7.32 -1.93
N ILE A 10 5.07 8.28 -1.51
CA ILE A 10 6.51 8.33 -1.82
C ILE A 10 7.37 7.33 -1.02
N GLY A 11 6.76 6.46 -0.20
CA GLY A 11 7.45 5.32 0.42
C GLY A 11 7.88 5.47 1.87
N LEU A 12 7.38 6.45 2.62
CA LEU A 12 7.77 6.66 4.03
C LEU A 12 7.71 5.37 4.86
N HIS A 13 6.58 4.66 4.80
CA HIS A 13 6.38 3.43 5.58
C HIS A 13 7.07 2.22 4.94
N THR A 14 7.06 2.12 3.61
CA THR A 14 7.84 1.13 2.85
C THR A 14 9.33 1.15 3.24
N LEU A 15 9.96 2.32 3.27
CA LEU A 15 11.37 2.47 3.66
C LEU A 15 11.60 2.16 5.14
N ALA A 16 10.71 2.62 6.03
CA ALA A 16 10.80 2.34 7.45
C ALA A 16 10.70 0.83 7.74
N ALA A 17 9.78 0.13 7.06
CA ALA A 17 9.64 -1.31 7.15
C ALA A 17 10.88 -2.04 6.63
N GLY A 18 11.42 -1.65 5.46
CA GLY A 18 12.64 -2.24 4.91
C GLY A 18 13.84 -2.12 5.84
N ARG A 19 13.99 -0.96 6.49
CA ARG A 19 15.02 -0.75 7.53
C ARG A 19 14.80 -1.62 8.77
N ALA A 20 13.57 -1.67 9.29
CA ALA A 20 13.25 -2.49 10.46
C ALA A 20 13.45 -3.99 10.20
N MET A 21 13.20 -4.41 8.97
CA MET A 21 13.41 -5.77 8.45
C MET A 21 14.88 -6.05 8.09
N GLN A 22 15.77 -5.07 8.21
CA GLN A 22 17.19 -5.18 7.85
C GLN A 22 17.41 -5.67 6.41
N GLY A 23 16.54 -5.24 5.48
CA GLY A 23 16.60 -5.67 4.09
C GLY A 23 16.22 -7.14 3.85
N ALA A 24 15.61 -7.83 4.83
CA ALA A 24 15.23 -9.23 4.71
C ALA A 24 13.70 -9.43 4.79
N GLY A 25 13.15 -10.21 3.86
CA GLY A 25 11.71 -10.51 3.80
C GLY A 25 11.07 -9.94 2.54
N LYS A 26 9.79 -9.61 2.60
CA LYS A 26 9.03 -9.10 1.46
C LYS A 26 8.15 -7.91 1.86
N ILE A 27 8.11 -6.90 1.02
CA ILE A 27 7.22 -5.74 1.13
C ILE A 27 6.38 -5.67 -0.15
N VAL A 28 5.07 -5.54 -0.01
CA VAL A 28 4.13 -5.35 -1.13
C VAL A 28 3.48 -3.98 -0.98
N ALA A 29 3.89 -3.03 -1.82
CA ALA A 29 3.48 -1.64 -1.74
C ALA A 29 2.48 -1.30 -2.86
N PHE A 30 1.43 -0.56 -2.53
CA PHE A 30 0.36 -0.15 -3.45
C PHE A 30 0.27 1.38 -3.50
N GLU A 31 0.50 1.95 -4.68
CA GLU A 31 0.34 3.39 -4.94
C GLU A 31 -0.42 3.58 -6.26
N PRO A 32 -1.68 4.07 -6.24
CA PRO A 32 -2.51 4.16 -7.43
C PRO A 32 -2.10 5.26 -8.42
N TYR A 33 -1.43 6.32 -7.96
CA TYR A 33 -1.09 7.45 -8.83
C TYR A 33 0.30 7.29 -9.43
N GLY A 34 0.36 7.06 -10.75
CA GLY A 34 1.60 6.81 -11.50
C GLY A 34 2.77 7.73 -11.15
N PRO A 35 2.62 9.07 -11.19
CA PRO A 35 3.69 9.99 -10.81
C PRO A 35 4.21 9.82 -9.37
N THR A 36 3.34 9.57 -8.39
CA THR A 36 3.77 9.28 -7.02
C THR A 36 4.45 7.90 -6.93
N ARG A 37 3.95 6.92 -7.68
CA ARG A 37 4.53 5.58 -7.77
C ARG A 37 5.92 5.57 -8.40
N GLU A 38 6.23 6.49 -9.31
CA GLU A 38 7.58 6.69 -9.83
C GLU A 38 8.54 7.16 -8.73
N LEU A 39 8.13 8.16 -7.94
CA LEU A 39 8.89 8.64 -6.77
C LEU A 39 9.09 7.53 -5.73
N LEU A 40 8.10 6.67 -5.50
CA LEU A 40 8.24 5.48 -4.66
C LEU A 40 9.32 4.53 -5.18
N SER A 41 9.33 4.29 -6.49
CA SER A 41 10.31 3.42 -7.14
C SER A 41 11.73 3.96 -6.99
N GLU A 42 11.91 5.26 -7.16
CA GLU A 42 13.20 5.94 -6.94
C GLU A 42 13.63 5.84 -5.47
N SER A 43 12.71 6.10 -4.53
CA SER A 43 12.96 5.95 -3.08
C SER A 43 13.43 4.55 -2.72
N VAL A 44 12.77 3.50 -3.23
CA VAL A 44 13.14 2.10 -3.01
C VAL A 44 14.53 1.80 -3.57
N PHE A 45 14.80 2.24 -4.81
CA PHE A 45 16.08 2.03 -5.48
C PHE A 45 17.23 2.70 -4.72
N MET A 46 17.09 3.99 -4.37
CA MET A 46 18.12 4.74 -3.65
C MET A 46 18.45 4.17 -2.27
N ASN A 47 17.53 3.43 -1.65
CA ASN A 47 17.73 2.80 -0.35
C ASN A 47 18.15 1.31 -0.43
N GLY A 48 18.40 0.78 -1.64
CA GLY A 48 18.85 -0.60 -1.81
C GLY A 48 17.81 -1.65 -1.42
N LEU A 49 16.51 -1.32 -1.55
CA LEU A 49 15.41 -2.19 -1.16
C LEU A 49 14.74 -2.88 -2.35
N SER A 50 15.26 -2.72 -3.56
CA SER A 50 14.69 -3.25 -4.80
C SER A 50 14.47 -4.77 -4.79
N ASP A 51 15.29 -5.51 -4.05
CA ASP A 51 15.18 -6.97 -3.99
C ASP A 51 14.03 -7.47 -3.09
N ILE A 52 13.51 -6.61 -2.21
CA ILE A 52 12.46 -7.00 -1.25
C ILE A 52 11.14 -6.25 -1.43
N VAL A 53 11.10 -5.17 -2.21
CA VAL A 53 9.88 -4.37 -2.42
C VAL A 53 9.27 -4.65 -3.79
N GLU A 54 8.04 -5.14 -3.78
CA GLU A 54 7.17 -5.26 -4.95
C GLU A 54 6.19 -4.08 -4.97
N ILE A 55 6.18 -3.28 -6.04
CA ILE A 55 5.33 -2.09 -6.17
C ILE A 55 4.20 -2.36 -7.18
N HIS A 56 2.95 -2.13 -6.76
CA HIS A 56 1.77 -2.20 -7.60
C HIS A 56 1.15 -0.82 -7.81
N GLU A 57 0.93 -0.45 -9.07
CA GLU A 57 0.20 0.76 -9.45
C GLU A 57 -1.32 0.54 -9.36
N ALA A 58 -1.83 0.43 -8.14
CA ALA A 58 -3.25 0.20 -7.87
C ALA A 58 -3.64 0.69 -6.47
N ALA A 59 -4.93 1.00 -6.30
CA ALA A 59 -5.52 1.20 -4.98
C ALA A 59 -6.07 -0.12 -4.45
N VAL A 60 -5.86 -0.39 -3.17
CA VAL A 60 -6.43 -1.56 -2.50
C VAL A 60 -7.91 -1.32 -2.22
N SER A 61 -8.75 -2.29 -2.59
CA SER A 61 -10.20 -2.23 -2.46
C SER A 61 -10.78 -3.62 -2.11
N THR A 62 -12.03 -3.67 -1.67
CA THR A 62 -12.77 -4.94 -1.52
C THR A 62 -13.23 -5.52 -2.86
N LYS A 63 -13.20 -4.70 -3.92
CA LYS A 63 -13.57 -5.11 -5.28
C LYS A 63 -12.57 -4.54 -6.28
N SER A 64 -12.15 -5.39 -7.21
CA SER A 64 -11.31 -4.99 -8.33
C SER A 64 -12.12 -4.25 -9.40
N GLY A 65 -11.42 -3.41 -10.16
CA GLY A 65 -12.06 -2.58 -11.18
C GLY A 65 -11.25 -1.33 -11.49
N ILE A 66 -11.94 -0.31 -12.00
CA ILE A 66 -11.37 1.02 -12.26
C ILE A 66 -12.25 2.05 -11.55
N GLN A 67 -11.63 3.00 -10.89
CA GLN A 67 -12.32 4.14 -10.26
C GLN A 67 -11.55 5.42 -10.52
N SER A 68 -12.25 6.56 -10.52
CA SER A 68 -11.62 7.87 -10.58
C SER A 68 -10.95 8.21 -9.25
N LEU A 69 -9.65 8.51 -9.31
CA LEU A 69 -8.88 9.15 -8.25
C LEU A 69 -8.92 10.66 -8.49
N HIS A 70 -9.52 11.40 -7.56
CA HIS A 70 -9.54 12.85 -7.55
C HIS A 70 -8.21 13.36 -6.99
N LEU A 71 -7.52 14.17 -7.79
CA LEU A 71 -6.20 14.68 -7.42
C LEU A 71 -6.35 15.89 -6.51
N GLY A 72 -5.78 15.81 -5.32
CA GLY A 72 -5.56 16.96 -4.46
C GLY A 72 -4.37 17.79 -4.91
N LYS A 73 -4.23 19.00 -4.36
CA LYS A 73 -3.13 19.94 -4.68
C LYS A 73 -1.73 19.38 -4.41
N VAL A 74 -1.64 18.39 -3.53
CA VAL A 74 -0.42 17.63 -3.21
C VAL A 74 -0.73 16.14 -3.23
N SER A 75 0.28 15.30 -3.46
CA SER A 75 0.13 13.85 -3.62
C SER A 75 -0.54 13.16 -2.44
N GLY A 76 -0.32 13.67 -1.22
CA GLY A 76 -0.94 13.14 0.01
C GLY A 76 -2.43 13.44 0.15
N HIS A 77 -3.05 14.20 -0.75
CA HIS A 77 -4.47 14.57 -0.69
C HIS A 77 -5.28 13.96 -1.85
N HIS A 78 -4.77 12.93 -2.51
CA HIS A 78 -5.48 12.24 -3.58
C HIS A 78 -6.53 11.31 -2.99
N SER A 79 -7.77 11.40 -3.48
CA SER A 79 -8.93 10.73 -2.89
C SER A 79 -9.75 10.00 -3.95
N LEU A 80 -10.28 8.81 -3.62
CA LEU A 80 -11.23 8.11 -4.49
C LEU A 80 -12.64 8.74 -4.51
N TYR A 81 -12.83 9.84 -3.77
CA TYR A 81 -14.07 10.63 -3.74
C TYR A 81 -13.85 12.08 -4.12
N PRO A 82 -14.92 12.76 -4.60
CA PRO A 82 -14.86 14.17 -4.93
C PRO A 82 -14.27 14.98 -3.80
N LEU A 83 -13.18 15.67 -4.10
CA LEU A 83 -12.61 16.69 -3.23
C LEU A 83 -13.50 17.93 -3.36
N GLY A 84 -13.96 18.50 -2.24
CA GLY A 84 -14.71 19.75 -2.27
C GLY A 84 -13.90 20.90 -2.90
N ASP A 85 -14.56 22.02 -3.19
CA ASP A 85 -14.02 23.14 -4.00
C ASP A 85 -12.62 23.64 -3.60
N ASN A 86 -12.24 23.51 -2.31
CA ASN A 86 -10.95 23.96 -1.80
C ASN A 86 -9.81 22.91 -1.86
N GLY A 87 -10.15 21.62 -2.05
CA GLY A 87 -9.24 20.49 -1.92
C GLY A 87 -8.71 19.92 -3.24
N SER A 88 -9.42 20.14 -4.35
CA SER A 88 -9.03 19.60 -5.66
C SER A 88 -7.88 20.40 -6.29
N ALA A 89 -6.99 19.69 -6.99
CA ALA A 89 -6.18 20.27 -8.05
C ALA A 89 -7.10 20.45 -9.28
N ASP A 90 -7.79 21.57 -9.35
CA ASP A 90 -8.59 22.00 -10.50
C ASP A 90 -9.70 21.03 -10.94
N GLY A 91 -10.27 20.24 -10.01
CA GLY A 91 -11.27 19.21 -10.34
C GLY A 91 -10.72 18.02 -11.14
N THR A 92 -9.40 17.88 -11.25
CA THR A 92 -8.76 16.83 -12.04
C THR A 92 -8.96 15.47 -11.39
N SER A 93 -9.39 14.49 -12.19
CA SER A 93 -9.44 13.09 -11.78
C SER A 93 -8.82 12.20 -12.83
N VAL A 94 -8.20 11.11 -12.39
CA VAL A 94 -7.55 10.13 -13.25
C VAL A 94 -8.10 8.73 -12.96
N PRO A 95 -8.30 7.88 -13.97
CA PRO A 95 -8.71 6.50 -13.73
C PRO A 95 -7.54 5.73 -13.10
N VAL A 96 -7.82 5.01 -12.01
CA VAL A 96 -6.84 4.13 -11.36
C VAL A 96 -7.41 2.72 -11.22
N ARG A 97 -6.52 1.73 -11.24
CA ARG A 97 -6.88 0.33 -11.01
C ARG A 97 -7.18 0.10 -9.54
N LEU A 98 -8.27 -0.60 -9.25
CA LEU A 98 -8.57 -1.17 -7.94
C LEU A 98 -8.20 -2.65 -7.95
N VAL A 99 -7.59 -3.12 -6.85
CA VAL A 99 -7.26 -4.54 -6.65
C VAL A 99 -7.68 -4.99 -5.26
N SER A 100 -8.18 -6.21 -5.16
CA SER A 100 -8.36 -6.86 -3.87
C SER A 100 -7.05 -7.50 -3.38
N LEU A 101 -6.78 -7.44 -2.07
CA LEU A 101 -5.60 -8.11 -1.51
C LEU A 101 -5.62 -9.61 -1.74
N ALA A 102 -6.81 -10.22 -1.81
CA ALA A 102 -6.97 -11.65 -2.08
C ALA A 102 -6.55 -12.06 -3.51
N GLU A 103 -6.59 -11.13 -4.47
CA GLU A 103 -6.10 -11.38 -5.84
C GLU A 103 -4.58 -11.26 -5.95
N VAL A 104 -3.97 -10.39 -5.14
CA VAL A 104 -2.53 -10.10 -5.21
C VAL A 104 -1.72 -11.03 -4.30
N ILE A 105 -2.29 -11.42 -3.16
CA ILE A 105 -1.64 -12.27 -2.17
C ILE A 105 -2.11 -13.71 -2.38
N SER A 106 -1.20 -14.58 -2.79
CA SER A 106 -1.49 -16.02 -2.94
C SER A 106 -2.03 -16.62 -1.66
N ALA A 107 -3.05 -17.48 -1.78
CA ALA A 107 -3.60 -18.23 -0.66
C ALA A 107 -2.49 -18.98 0.11
N GLY A 108 -2.48 -18.85 1.44
CA GLY A 108 -1.46 -19.45 2.31
C GLY A 108 -0.21 -18.56 2.53
N THR A 109 -0.11 -17.40 1.87
CA THR A 109 0.93 -16.42 2.21
C THR A 109 0.66 -15.83 3.58
N ARG A 110 1.60 -16.02 4.52
CA ARG A 110 1.53 -15.37 5.83
C ARG A 110 1.93 -13.90 5.69
N VAL A 111 1.03 -13.02 6.11
CA VAL A 111 1.26 -11.57 6.19
C VAL A 111 1.44 -11.20 7.66
N ASP A 112 2.60 -10.63 8.00
CA ASP A 112 2.94 -10.29 9.38
C ASP A 112 2.37 -8.95 9.81
N LEU A 113 2.28 -8.01 8.86
CA LEU A 113 1.79 -6.67 9.09
C LEU A 113 1.20 -6.06 7.82
N ILE A 114 0.07 -5.37 7.96
CA ILE A 114 -0.54 -4.56 6.92
C ILE A 114 -0.64 -3.12 7.45
N LYS A 115 -0.22 -2.15 6.63
CA LYS A 115 -0.58 -0.74 6.75
C LYS A 115 -1.69 -0.46 5.73
N ILE A 116 -2.76 0.17 6.17
CA ILE A 116 -3.83 0.66 5.28
C ILE A 116 -4.00 2.15 5.54
N ASP A 117 -3.69 2.95 4.53
CA ASP A 117 -3.77 4.41 4.54
C ASP A 117 -4.25 4.87 3.17
N VAL A 118 -5.52 4.55 2.88
CA VAL A 118 -6.16 4.83 1.61
C VAL A 118 -7.28 5.85 1.82
N GLU A 119 -7.25 6.95 1.08
CA GLU A 119 -8.26 7.99 1.16
C GLU A 119 -9.52 7.55 0.39
N GLY A 120 -10.49 6.98 1.11
CA GLY A 120 -11.59 6.27 0.46
C GLY A 120 -12.78 5.87 1.34
N ARG A 121 -13.16 6.65 2.36
CA ARG A 121 -14.27 6.48 3.36
C ARG A 121 -13.70 5.78 4.58
N ASN A 122 -13.52 6.56 5.65
CA ASN A 122 -12.75 6.24 6.84
C ASN A 122 -11.27 5.99 6.51
N SER A 123 -10.41 6.96 6.84
CA SER A 123 -8.99 6.76 7.07
C SER A 123 -8.83 5.75 8.22
N MET A 124 -8.94 4.46 7.91
CA MET A 124 -8.87 3.39 8.88
C MET A 124 -7.44 2.86 8.92
N PHE A 125 -6.68 3.34 9.90
CA PHE A 125 -5.40 2.75 10.28
C PHE A 125 -5.70 1.35 10.86
N CYS A 126 -5.40 0.29 10.12
CA CYS A 126 -5.52 -1.07 10.62
C CYS A 126 -4.14 -1.72 10.66
N ILE A 127 -3.53 -1.76 11.85
CA ILE A 127 -2.35 -2.59 12.13
C ILE A 127 -2.88 -3.99 12.47
N VAL A 128 -2.88 -4.90 11.51
CA VAL A 128 -3.10 -6.32 11.79
C VAL A 128 -1.76 -6.92 12.23
N GLN A 129 -1.62 -7.27 13.52
CA GLN A 129 -0.56 -8.16 13.98
C GLN A 129 -1.14 -9.57 14.13
N ASP A 130 -0.90 -10.47 13.17
CA ASP A 130 -1.15 -11.89 13.38
C ASP A 130 0.06 -12.53 14.07
N ARG A 131 0.01 -12.57 15.41
CA ARG A 131 0.85 -13.49 16.19
C ARG A 131 0.18 -14.85 16.16
N SER A 132 0.37 -15.60 15.08
CA SER A 132 0.05 -17.03 15.07
C SER A 132 0.92 -17.71 16.13
N SER A 133 0.37 -17.90 17.32
CA SER A 133 0.94 -18.72 18.38
C SER A 133 1.23 -20.09 17.79
N ASN A 134 2.51 -20.47 17.79
CA ASN A 134 2.97 -21.81 17.44
C ASN A 134 2.23 -22.82 18.34
N PRO A 135 1.34 -23.71 17.83
CA PRO A 135 0.93 -24.83 18.63
C PRO A 135 2.15 -25.74 18.73
N THR A 136 2.76 -25.79 19.90
CA THR A 136 3.74 -26.84 20.24
C THR A 136 3.19 -28.19 19.82
N PRO A 137 3.96 -29.03 19.12
CA PRO A 137 3.51 -30.38 18.82
C PRO A 137 3.31 -31.10 20.16
N LYS A 138 2.09 -31.58 20.41
CA LYS A 138 1.90 -32.61 21.43
C LYS A 138 2.61 -33.85 20.89
N LEU A 139 3.83 -34.07 21.38
CA LEU A 139 4.50 -35.36 21.36
C LEU A 139 3.68 -36.37 22.18
N PRO A 140 3.75 -37.67 21.83
CA PRO A 140 2.68 -38.65 22.03
C PRO A 140 2.22 -38.86 23.47
#